data_AF-A0A7J8V9C2-F1
#
_entry.id   AF-A0A7J8V9C2-F1
#
_cell.length_a   1.000
_cell.length_b   1.000
_cell.length_c   1.000
_cell.angle_alpha   90.00
_cell.angle_beta   90.00
_cell.angle_gamma   90.00
#
_symmetry.space_group_name_H-M   'P 1'
#
loop_
_entity.id
_entity.type
_entity.pdbx_description
1 polymer ?
#
loop_
_entity_poly.entity_id
_entity_poly.type
_entity_poly.pdbx_seq_one_letter_code
_entity_poly.pdbx_strand_id
1 'polypeptide(L)'
;MMNALTMDMMSEIDRFYITLQFELAKVMSPYIIWIPNIHDLDMNEANYLSLGLLVNYLSKDCERCSTRNILVIASTHIPQKVDPTLIAPNELNTCIKIRRHRSPQ
;
A
#
# COMPACT_ATOMS: atom_id res chain seq x y z
N MET A 1 16.29 23.00 7.86
CA MET A 1 14.99 22.77 8.53
C MET A 1 13.92 23.10 7.51
N MET A 2 13.11 22.12 7.09
CA MET A 2 11.99 22.38 6.19
C MET A 2 10.91 23.14 6.97
N ASN A 3 10.33 24.15 6.34
CA ASN A 3 9.27 25.01 6.87
C ASN A 3 7.90 24.34 6.67
N ALA A 4 6.95 24.59 7.58
CA ALA A 4 5.63 23.94 7.60
C ALA A 4 4.88 24.02 6.26
N LEU A 5 4.96 25.17 5.56
CA LEU A 5 4.36 25.35 4.24
C LEU A 5 4.99 24.45 3.15
N THR A 6 6.29 24.20 3.23
CA THR A 6 6.99 23.33 2.27
C THR A 6 6.67 21.86 2.52
N MET A 7 6.48 21.46 3.77
CA MET A 7 6.02 20.11 4.12
C MET A 7 4.59 19.84 3.66
N ASP A 8 3.70 20.83 3.83
CA ASP A 8 2.30 20.75 3.37
C ASP A 8 2.19 20.62 1.84
N MET A 9 2.94 21.46 1.10
CA MET A 9 2.97 21.38 -0.37
C MET A 9 3.55 20.05 -0.88
N MET A 10 4.59 19.51 -0.24
CA MET A 10 5.13 18.20 -0.60
C MET A 10 4.10 17.08 -0.40
N SER A 11 3.40 17.09 0.73
CA SER A 11 2.35 16.12 1.07
C SER A 11 1.19 16.16 0.06
N GLU A 12 0.82 17.35 -0.40
CA GLU A 12 -0.25 17.53 -1.40
C GLU A 12 0.13 16.99 -2.78
N ILE A 13 1.40 17.18 -3.19
CA ILE A 13 1.95 16.63 -4.44
C ILE A 13 1.98 15.10 -4.39
N ASP A 14 2.44 14.52 -3.27
CA ASP A 14 2.50 13.07 -3.09
C ASP A 14 1.09 12.45 -3.14
N ARG A 15 0.12 13.07 -2.47
CA ARG A 15 -1.29 12.66 -2.53
C ARG A 15 -1.82 12.65 -3.96
N PHE A 16 -1.54 13.71 -4.72
CA PHE A 16 -1.99 13.83 -6.10
C PHE A 16 -1.35 12.77 -7.00
N TYR A 17 -0.05 12.57 -6.87
CA TYR A 17 0.70 11.58 -7.65
C TYR A 17 0.22 10.16 -7.39
N ILE A 18 0.04 9.79 -6.12
CA ILE A 18 -0.45 8.47 -5.71
C ILE A 18 -1.87 8.23 -6.21
N THR A 19 -2.76 9.22 -6.06
CA THR A 19 -4.14 9.12 -6.55
C THR A 19 -4.18 8.94 -8.06
N LEU A 20 -3.38 9.70 -8.82
CA LEU A 20 -3.28 9.57 -10.26
C LEU A 20 -2.77 8.19 -10.69
N GLN A 21 -1.75 7.64 -10.02
CA GLN A 21 -1.27 6.30 -10.31
C GLN A 21 -2.36 5.24 -10.15
N PHE A 22 -3.21 5.36 -9.12
CA PHE A 22 -4.34 4.46 -8.93
C PHE A 22 -5.43 4.62 -9.99
N GLU A 23 -5.82 5.85 -10.32
CA GLU A 23 -6.80 6.11 -11.38
C GLU A 23 -6.31 5.59 -12.75
N LEU A 24 -5.02 5.74 -13.05
CA LEU A 24 -4.42 5.16 -14.23
C LEU A 24 -4.44 3.62 -14.17
N ALA A 25 -4.10 3.01 -13.03
CA ALA A 25 -4.15 1.57 -12.83
C ALA A 25 -5.57 1.00 -13.03
N LYS A 26 -6.60 1.76 -12.65
CA LYS A 26 -8.01 1.41 -12.86
C LYS A 26 -8.38 1.33 -14.34
N VAL A 27 -7.91 2.30 -15.13
CA VAL A 27 -8.12 2.30 -16.59
C VAL A 27 -7.33 1.18 -17.27
N MET A 28 -6.14 0.85 -16.75
CA MET A 28 -5.19 -0.11 -17.34
C MET A 28 -5.38 -1.56 -16.85
N SER A 29 -6.51 -1.82 -16.20
CA SER A 29 -6.93 -3.10 -15.64
C SER A 29 -6.77 -4.31 -16.61
N PRO A 30 -6.14 -5.42 -16.18
CA PRO A 30 -5.67 -5.74 -14.83
C PRO A 30 -4.27 -5.24 -14.49
N TYR A 31 -4.06 -4.84 -13.23
CA TYR A 31 -2.82 -4.26 -12.72
C TYR A 31 -2.39 -4.88 -11.38
N ILE A 32 -1.09 -5.05 -11.16
CA ILE A 32 -0.54 -5.51 -9.88
C ILE A 32 0.29 -4.38 -9.28
N ILE A 33 -0.01 -4.02 -8.04
CA ILE A 33 0.75 -3.02 -7.28
C ILE A 33 1.57 -3.79 -6.25
N TRP A 34 2.89 -3.67 -6.32
CA TRP A 34 3.80 -4.34 -5.40
C TRP A 34 4.50 -3.34 -4.48
N ILE A 35 4.37 -3.56 -3.18
CA ILE A 35 4.98 -2.75 -2.12
C ILE A 35 6.09 -3.58 -1.45
N PRO A 36 7.37 -3.35 -1.77
CA PRO A 36 8.48 -4.01 -1.09
C PRO A 36 8.65 -3.46 0.32
N ASN A 37 9.18 -4.30 1.22
CA ASN A 37 9.59 -3.93 2.58
C ASN A 37 8.59 -3.04 3.32
N ILE A 38 7.34 -3.48 3.45
CA ILE A 38 6.28 -2.69 4.08
C ILE A 38 6.55 -2.29 5.55
N HIS A 39 7.55 -2.90 6.19
CA HIS A 39 8.00 -2.52 7.53
C HIS A 39 8.90 -1.28 7.57
N ASP A 40 9.40 -0.82 6.42
CA ASP A 40 10.21 0.40 6.26
C ASP A 40 9.37 1.61 5.83
N LEU A 41 8.06 1.43 5.63
CA LEU A 41 7.11 2.54 5.54
C LEU A 41 7.11 3.24 6.90
N ASP A 42 8.09 4.12 7.07
CA ASP A 42 8.32 4.91 8.27
C ASP A 42 7.04 5.68 8.61
N MET A 43 6.80 5.92 9.90
CA MET A 43 5.68 6.68 10.45
C MET A 43 5.81 8.18 10.15
N ASN A 44 6.41 8.53 9.01
CA ASN A 44 6.36 9.89 8.49
C ASN A 44 4.94 10.19 8.00
N GLU A 45 4.47 11.40 8.23
CA GLU A 45 3.09 11.82 7.92
C GLU A 45 2.73 11.55 6.44
N ALA A 46 3.67 11.75 5.52
CA ALA A 46 3.49 11.48 4.10
C ALA A 46 3.22 9.99 3.79
N ASN A 47 3.87 9.06 4.50
CA ASN A 47 3.68 7.62 4.30
C ASN A 47 2.33 7.16 4.86
N TYR A 48 1.93 7.68 6.02
CA TYR A 48 0.62 7.38 6.61
C TYR A 48 -0.51 7.92 5.72
N LEU A 49 -0.33 9.11 5.14
CA LEU A 49 -1.26 9.67 4.16
C LEU A 49 -1.33 8.81 2.90
N SER A 50 -0.18 8.45 2.33
CA SER A 50 -0.04 7.59 1.16
C SER A 50 -0.73 6.24 1.35
N LEU A 51 -0.55 5.66 2.54
CA LEU A 51 -1.18 4.41 2.93
C LEU A 51 -2.68 4.55 3.14
N GLY A 52 -3.12 5.60 3.84
CA GLY A 52 -4.54 5.89 4.02
C GLY A 52 -5.27 6.10 2.68
N LEU A 53 -4.60 6.67 1.68
CA LEU A 53 -5.11 6.79 0.31
C LEU A 53 -5.23 5.43 -0.37
N LEU A 54 -4.22 4.56 -0.24
CA LEU A 54 -4.25 3.18 -0.76
C LEU A 54 -5.40 2.39 -0.11
N VAL A 55 -5.55 2.47 1.20
CA VAL A 55 -6.62 1.81 1.96
C VAL A 55 -7.99 2.32 1.53
N ASN A 56 -8.15 3.65 1.44
CA ASN A 56 -9.40 4.27 0.97
C ASN A 56 -9.74 3.84 -0.48
N TYR A 57 -8.73 3.74 -1.34
CA TYR A 57 -8.88 3.28 -2.72
C TYR A 57 -9.36 1.82 -2.76
N LEU A 58 -8.69 0.93 -2.02
CA LEU A 58 -9.04 -0.49 -1.91
C LEU A 58 -10.43 -0.71 -1.30
N SER A 59 -10.78 0.05 -0.26
CA SER A 59 -12.08 -0.02 0.41
C SER A 59 -13.21 0.45 -0.51
N LYS A 60 -13.03 1.56 -1.23
CA LYS A 60 -14.06 2.10 -2.14
C LYS A 60 -14.36 1.16 -3.32
N ASP A 61 -13.34 0.52 -3.87
CA ASP A 61 -13.52 -0.46 -4.94
C ASP A 61 -14.05 -1.82 -4.41
N CYS A 62 -14.02 -2.07 -3.10
CA CYS A 62 -14.56 -3.28 -2.46
C CYS A 62 -16.09 -3.27 -2.31
N GLU A 63 -16.72 -2.12 -2.05
CA GLU A 63 -18.18 -2.02 -1.84
C GLU A 63 -18.99 -2.21 -3.13
N ARG A 64 -18.41 -1.88 -4.29
CA ARG A 64 -19.00 -2.14 -5.61
C ARG A 64 -18.43 -3.43 -6.16
N CYS A 65 -18.94 -4.54 -5.64
CA CYS A 65 -18.64 -5.90 -6.08
C CYS A 65 -18.33 -5.99 -7.60
N SER A 66 -17.11 -6.43 -7.92
CA SER A 66 -16.70 -6.97 -9.23
C SER A 66 -16.05 -6.05 -10.30
N THR A 67 -15.18 -5.12 -9.91
CA THR A 67 -14.11 -4.60 -10.82
C THR A 67 -12.71 -4.98 -10.33
N ARG A 68 -12.62 -6.18 -9.74
CA ARG A 68 -11.48 -6.70 -8.97
C ARG A 68 -10.32 -7.14 -9.86
N ASN A 69 -9.73 -6.20 -10.57
CA ASN A 69 -8.59 -6.45 -11.47
C ASN A 69 -7.30 -5.78 -10.97
N ILE A 70 -7.33 -5.15 -9.81
CA ILE A 70 -6.15 -4.61 -9.15
C ILE A 70 -5.81 -5.51 -7.96
N LEU A 71 -4.62 -6.10 -8.00
CA LEU A 71 -4.06 -6.90 -6.91
C LEU A 71 -2.95 -6.11 -6.24
N VAL A 72 -3.08 -5.85 -4.94
CA VAL A 72 -2.01 -5.23 -4.15
C VAL A 72 -1.28 -6.30 -3.37
N ILE A 73 0.03 -6.39 -3.57
CA ILE A 73 0.91 -7.31 -2.86
C ILE A 73 1.90 -6.48 -2.06
N ALA A 74 1.85 -6.58 -0.75
CA ALA A 74 2.91 -6.07 0.12
C ALA A 74 3.83 -7.22 0.55
N SER A 75 5.12 -6.94 0.69
CA SER A 75 6.10 -7.94 1.12
C SER A 75 6.91 -7.44 2.31
N THR A 76 7.20 -8.36 3.23
CA THR A 76 8.06 -8.11 4.39
C THR A 76 8.89 -9.34 4.70
N HIS A 77 10.11 -9.13 5.18
CA HIS A 77 10.96 -10.17 5.76
C HIS A 77 10.99 -10.10 7.30
N ILE A 78 10.38 -9.08 7.90
CA ILE A 78 10.30 -8.85 9.36
C ILE A 78 8.84 -8.58 9.74
N PRO A 79 7.96 -9.61 9.78
CA PRO A 79 6.53 -9.41 10.03
C PRO A 79 6.22 -8.73 11.37
N GLN A 80 7.11 -8.84 12.37
CA GLN A 80 6.95 -8.21 13.68
C GLN A 80 7.09 -6.68 13.67
N LYS A 81 7.66 -6.10 12.61
CA LYS A 81 7.80 -4.65 12.46
C LYS A 81 6.68 -4.02 11.64
N VAL A 82 5.77 -4.83 11.07
CA VAL A 82 4.66 -4.32 10.27
C VAL A 82 3.61 -3.76 11.22
N ASP A 83 3.12 -2.56 10.93
CA ASP A 83 1.99 -1.96 11.66
C ASP A 83 0.77 -2.89 11.53
N PRO A 84 0.17 -3.34 12.65
CA PRO A 84 -1.02 -4.19 12.61
C PRO A 84 -2.22 -3.57 11.88
N THR A 85 -2.31 -2.24 11.80
CA THR A 85 -3.40 -1.54 11.07
C THR A 85 -3.43 -1.94 9.60
N LEU A 86 -2.26 -2.16 8.99
CA LEU A 86 -2.08 -2.62 7.61
C LEU A 86 -2.73 -3.98 7.29
N ILE A 87 -2.91 -4.81 8.32
CA ILE A 87 -3.41 -6.18 8.22
C ILE A 87 -4.92 -6.23 8.53
N ALA A 88 -5.56 -5.07 8.70
CA ALA A 88 -6.97 -4.98 9.02
C ALA A 88 -7.88 -5.53 7.90
N PRO A 89 -9.12 -5.95 8.24
CA PRO A 89 -10.15 -6.21 7.23
C PRO A 89 -10.31 -4.99 6.31
N ASN A 90 -10.36 -5.24 4.99
CA ASN A 90 -10.39 -4.24 3.92
C ASN A 90 -9.04 -3.58 3.55
N GLU A 91 -7.94 -3.97 4.21
CA GLU A 91 -6.57 -3.63 3.82
C GLU A 91 -5.84 -4.87 3.25
N LEU A 92 -4.70 -5.26 3.82
CA LEU A 92 -3.95 -6.46 3.44
C LEU A 92 -4.44 -7.69 4.22
N ASN A 93 -5.69 -8.06 3.99
CA ASN A 93 -6.38 -9.11 4.74
C ASN A 93 -5.89 -10.55 4.48
N THR A 94 -5.03 -10.74 3.48
CA THR A 94 -4.53 -12.06 3.06
C THR A 94 -3.02 -12.14 3.22
N CYS A 95 -2.54 -13.10 4.01
CA CYS A 95 -1.12 -13.32 4.27
C CYS A 95 -0.64 -14.63 3.65
N ILE A 96 0.46 -14.57 2.88
CA ILE A 96 1.13 -15.74 2.30
C ILE A 96 2.52 -15.87 2.95
N LYS A 97 2.77 -17.02 3.60
CA LYS A 97 4.08 -17.29 4.24
C LYS A 97 4.98 -18.09 3.30
N ILE A 98 5.96 -17.41 2.70
CA ILE A 98 6.99 -18.04 1.88
C ILE A 98 8.08 -18.65 2.78
N ARG A 99 8.43 -19.92 2.55
CA ARG A 99 9.50 -20.62 3.26
C ARG A 99 10.49 -21.16 2.24
N ARG A 100 11.79 -21.04 2.51
CA ARG A 100 12.81 -21.69 1.69
C ARG A 100 12.65 -23.20 1.83
N HIS A 101 12.49 -23.90 0.70
CA HIS A 101 12.52 -25.35 0.67
C HIS A 101 13.90 -25.82 1.13
N ARG A 102 13.95 -26.60 2.22
CA ARG A 102 15.19 -27.29 2.63
C ARG A 102 15.29 -28.55 1.78
N SER A 103 16.10 -28.53 0.72
CA SER A 103 16.49 -29.79 0.06
C SER A 103 17.25 -30.65 1.08
N PRO A 104 17.00 -31.98 1.14
CA PRO A 104 17.92 -32.88 1.83
C PRO A 104 19.29 -32.75 1.15
N GLN A 105 20.35 -32.68 1.95
CA GLN A 105 21.72 -32.78 1.46
C GLN A 105 21.97 -34.16 0.83
#